data_AF-A0A4P6WYK9-F1
#
_entry.id   AF-A0A4P6WYK9-F1
#
_cell.length_a   1.000
_cell.length_b   1.000
_cell.length_c   1.000
_cell.angle_alpha   90.00
_cell.angle_beta   90.00
_cell.angle_gamma   90.00
#
_symmetry.space_group_name_H-M   'P 1'
#
loop_
_entity.id
_entity.type
_entity.pdbx_description
1 polymer ?
#
loop_
_entity_poly.entity_id
_entity_poly.type
_entity_poly.pdbx_seq_one_letter_code
_entity_poly.pdbx_strand_id
1 'polypeptide(L)'
;MSTKPVFHAVSTALLLALLAGQAAAQTSPQVALSGVSGQKALLVVDGAAPKFLVAGQTHQGVKLLSVDGDSATVDIQGQRHVLQVGAAPVSVGNGRSDGGGQRIVLTADPSGHFLPDGQINGKSVKFLVDTGATTVALGAAEARRINLKYDHGRRIQMSTANGLSTGYLIRLASVRVGDVVAYDVDAVVSPQPMPFVLLGNSFLNRFQMQKNNDQLTLEKRF
;
A
#
# COMPACT_ATOMS: atom_id res chain seq x y z
N MET A 1 0.64 77.08 -22.11
CA MET A 1 1.54 75.93 -22.35
C MET A 1 1.81 75.23 -21.02
N SER A 2 2.42 74.04 -21.02
CA SER A 2 2.36 73.11 -19.87
C SER A 2 3.47 73.31 -18.82
N THR A 3 3.08 73.40 -17.54
CA THR A 3 3.95 73.16 -16.36
C THR A 3 3.17 72.50 -15.21
N LYS A 4 3.85 71.62 -14.47
CA LYS A 4 3.49 70.84 -13.25
C LYS A 4 4.83 70.49 -12.55
N PRO A 5 4.90 69.78 -11.39
CA PRO A 5 3.86 69.39 -10.39
C PRO A 5 3.84 70.39 -9.19
N VAL A 6 3.77 70.14 -7.86
CA VAL A 6 3.83 68.96 -6.95
C VAL A 6 3.17 69.27 -5.58
N PHE A 7 2.90 68.22 -4.77
CA PHE A 7 2.72 68.21 -3.30
C PHE A 7 1.43 68.86 -2.70
N HIS A 8 0.84 68.37 -1.60
CA HIS A 8 1.10 67.19 -0.74
C HIS A 8 -0.22 66.66 -0.14
N ALA A 9 -0.43 65.35 -0.07
CA ALA A 9 -1.48 64.68 0.73
C ALA A 9 -1.04 63.21 1.01
N VAL A 10 -0.40 62.93 2.15
CA VAL A 10 -1.00 62.42 3.41
C VAL A 10 -1.23 60.90 3.39
N SER A 11 -0.67 60.23 4.41
CA SER A 11 -0.54 58.79 4.54
C SER A 11 -1.82 58.07 4.97
N THR A 12 -1.99 56.82 4.52
CA THR A 12 -2.46 55.72 5.39
C THR A 12 -1.88 54.37 4.93
N ALA A 13 -1.81 53.40 5.84
CA ALA A 13 -1.16 52.11 5.62
C ALA A 13 -2.12 51.03 5.11
N LEU A 14 -1.56 49.98 4.51
CA LEU A 14 -2.17 48.65 4.58
C LEU A 14 -1.08 47.57 4.67
N LEU A 15 -1.07 46.81 5.78
CA LEU A 15 -0.29 45.58 5.89
C LEU A 15 -0.97 44.52 5.01
N LEU A 16 -0.22 43.91 4.07
CA LEU A 16 -0.65 42.63 3.51
C LEU A 16 -0.42 41.54 4.57
N ALA A 17 -1.48 41.17 5.26
CA ALA A 17 -1.45 40.05 6.19
C ALA A 17 -1.21 38.74 5.42
N LEU A 18 -0.27 37.92 5.89
CA LEU A 18 -0.07 36.58 5.34
C LEU A 18 -1.25 35.69 5.75
N LEU A 19 -2.21 35.51 4.86
CA LEU A 19 -3.11 34.35 4.94
C LEU A 19 -2.33 33.09 4.56
N ALA A 20 -1.56 32.58 5.51
CA ALA A 20 -1.00 31.24 5.44
C ALA A 20 -2.15 30.22 5.50
N GLY A 21 -2.70 29.88 4.33
CA GLY A 21 -3.78 28.91 4.19
C GLY A 21 -3.33 27.56 4.74
N GLN A 22 -3.85 27.18 5.92
CA GLN A 22 -3.54 25.90 6.53
C GLN A 22 -4.16 24.79 5.69
N ALA A 23 -3.32 24.09 4.92
CA ALA A 23 -3.70 22.88 4.21
C ALA A 23 -3.98 21.77 5.25
N ALA A 24 -5.24 21.67 5.69
CA ALA A 24 -5.69 20.60 6.56
C ALA A 24 -5.43 19.25 5.88
N ALA A 25 -4.57 18.43 6.48
CA ALA A 25 -4.26 17.11 5.98
C ALA A 25 -5.53 16.25 6.01
N GLN A 26 -6.09 15.95 4.84
CA GLN A 26 -7.28 15.10 4.72
C GLN A 26 -6.90 13.64 5.02
N THR A 27 -7.13 13.22 6.25
CA THR A 27 -7.04 11.82 6.66
C THR A 27 -8.09 11.00 5.92
N SER A 28 -7.64 10.00 5.17
CA SER A 28 -8.50 9.02 4.51
C SER A 28 -9.33 8.24 5.53
N PRO A 29 -10.66 8.22 5.44
CA PRO A 29 -11.49 7.50 6.39
C PRO A 29 -11.27 5.99 6.26
N GLN A 30 -11.09 5.33 7.40
CA GLN A 30 -10.87 3.90 7.53
C GLN A 30 -12.19 3.19 7.88
N VAL A 31 -12.65 2.26 7.04
CA VAL A 31 -14.00 1.68 7.14
C VAL A 31 -13.94 0.15 7.25
N ALA A 32 -14.57 -0.41 8.28
CA ALA A 32 -14.67 -1.85 8.50
C ALA A 32 -16.13 -2.31 8.62
N LEU A 33 -16.40 -3.53 8.13
CA LEU A 33 -17.67 -4.23 8.33
C LEU A 33 -17.54 -5.16 9.55
N SER A 34 -18.16 -4.77 10.66
CA SER A 34 -18.12 -5.51 11.94
C SER A 34 -19.20 -6.58 12.06
N GLY A 35 -20.15 -6.67 11.13
CA GLY A 35 -21.23 -7.64 11.13
C GLY A 35 -22.36 -7.28 10.16
N VAL A 36 -23.21 -8.27 9.85
CA VAL A 36 -24.44 -8.09 9.06
C VAL A 36 -25.63 -8.64 9.86
N SER A 37 -26.78 -7.97 9.78
CA SER A 37 -28.03 -8.39 10.42
C SER A 37 -29.20 -8.17 9.47
N GLY A 38 -29.56 -9.21 8.73
CA GLY A 38 -30.53 -9.12 7.63
C GLY A 38 -30.04 -8.12 6.57
N GLN A 39 -30.84 -7.08 6.30
CA GLN A 39 -30.50 -6.01 5.35
C GLN A 39 -29.68 -4.86 5.98
N LYS A 40 -29.12 -5.03 7.18
CA LYS A 40 -28.34 -4.02 7.90
C LYS A 40 -26.86 -4.39 7.97
N ALA A 41 -25.97 -3.47 7.59
CA ALA A 41 -24.54 -3.60 7.82
C ALA A 41 -24.13 -2.82 9.07
N LEU A 42 -23.34 -3.44 9.95
CA LEU A 42 -22.73 -2.81 11.13
C LEU A 42 -21.36 -2.27 10.74
N LEU A 43 -21.25 -0.96 10.51
CA LEU A 43 -20.01 -0.32 10.09
C LEU A 43 -19.28 0.34 11.25
N VAL A 44 -17.95 0.23 11.23
CA VAL A 44 -17.02 1.03 12.04
C VAL A 44 -16.28 1.96 11.10
N VAL A 45 -16.22 3.25 11.44
CA VAL A 45 -15.49 4.28 10.69
C VAL A 45 -14.50 4.93 11.65
N ASP A 46 -13.23 5.01 11.28
CA ASP A 46 -12.14 5.64 12.04
C ASP A 46 -12.04 5.17 13.51
N GLY A 47 -12.40 3.91 13.77
CA GLY A 47 -12.42 3.32 15.11
C GLY A 47 -13.57 3.80 16.02
N ALA A 48 -14.50 4.60 15.49
CA ALA A 48 -15.68 5.10 16.22
C ALA A 48 -16.69 3.98 16.55
N ALA A 49 -17.66 4.31 17.42
CA ALA A 49 -18.71 3.39 17.85
C ALA A 49 -19.44 2.72 16.67
N PRO A 50 -19.57 1.37 16.64
CA PRO A 50 -20.21 0.66 15.53
C PRO A 50 -21.66 1.12 15.28
N LYS A 51 -22.02 1.36 14.02
CA LYS A 51 -23.36 1.82 13.64
C LYS A 51 -23.98 0.97 12.54
N PHE A 52 -25.23 0.55 12.76
CA PHE A 52 -26.04 -0.09 11.73
C PHE A 52 -26.52 0.93 10.69
N LEU A 53 -26.32 0.63 9.41
CA LEU A 53 -26.95 1.30 8.27
C LEU A 53 -27.83 0.32 7.48
N VAL A 54 -28.83 0.83 6.76
CA VAL A 54 -29.52 0.13 5.65
C VAL A 54 -29.16 0.76 4.31
N ALA A 55 -29.38 0.02 3.22
CA ALA A 55 -29.15 0.51 1.86
C ALA A 55 -29.77 1.92 1.65
N GLY A 56 -28.97 2.84 1.11
CA GLY A 56 -29.31 4.24 0.92
C GLY A 56 -28.87 5.18 2.05
N GLN A 57 -28.63 4.70 3.28
CA GLN A 57 -28.21 5.55 4.41
C GLN A 57 -26.72 5.88 4.40
N THR A 58 -26.38 7.07 4.92
CA THR A 58 -25.01 7.61 5.00
C THR A 58 -24.62 7.91 6.45
N HIS A 59 -23.37 7.64 6.83
CA HIS A 59 -22.76 8.05 8.09
C HIS A 59 -21.25 8.25 7.93
N GLN A 60 -20.69 9.33 8.49
CA GLN A 60 -19.24 9.65 8.44
C GLN A 60 -18.62 9.54 7.03
N GLY A 61 -19.32 10.05 6.01
CA GLY A 61 -18.87 10.00 4.61
C GLY A 61 -19.06 8.65 3.90
N VAL A 62 -19.49 7.62 4.61
CA VAL A 62 -19.76 6.27 4.09
C VAL A 62 -21.27 6.09 3.86
N LYS A 63 -21.68 5.73 2.64
CA LYS A 63 -23.05 5.40 2.29
C LYS A 63 -23.20 3.92 1.95
N LEU A 64 -24.13 3.23 2.58
CA LEU A 64 -24.41 1.83 2.25
C LEU A 64 -25.22 1.75 0.94
N LEU A 65 -24.79 0.90 0.00
CA LEU A 65 -25.46 0.67 -1.29
C LEU A 65 -26.21 -0.68 -1.31
N SER A 66 -25.56 -1.76 -0.89
CA SER A 66 -26.15 -3.11 -0.83
C SER A 66 -25.58 -3.91 0.34
N VAL A 67 -26.27 -4.99 0.71
CA VAL A 67 -25.85 -5.98 1.70
C VAL A 67 -26.16 -7.35 1.12
N ASP A 68 -25.11 -8.16 0.94
CA ASP A 68 -25.11 -9.36 0.13
C ASP A 68 -24.41 -10.48 0.93
N GLY A 69 -25.18 -11.18 1.77
CA GLY A 69 -24.67 -12.24 2.65
C GLY A 69 -23.80 -11.70 3.79
N ASP A 70 -22.51 -12.03 3.76
CA ASP A 70 -21.46 -11.54 4.68
C ASP A 70 -20.77 -10.26 4.21
N SER A 71 -21.20 -9.73 3.06
CA SER A 71 -20.56 -8.64 2.33
C SER A 71 -21.46 -7.41 2.27
N ALA A 72 -20.88 -6.22 2.21
CA ALA A 72 -21.61 -4.96 2.07
C ALA A 72 -20.94 -4.05 1.04
N THR A 73 -21.69 -3.63 0.02
CA THR A 73 -21.20 -2.62 -0.94
C THR A 73 -21.47 -1.23 -0.37
N VAL A 74 -20.43 -0.43 -0.19
CA VAL A 74 -20.49 0.96 0.27
C VAL A 74 -19.96 1.91 -0.79
N ASP A 75 -20.47 3.14 -0.77
CA ASP A 75 -19.93 4.31 -1.45
C ASP A 75 -19.17 5.14 -0.41
N ILE A 76 -17.90 5.42 -0.67
CA ILE A 76 -17.04 6.24 0.18
C ILE A 76 -16.40 7.28 -0.74
N GLN A 77 -16.69 8.56 -0.48
CA GLN A 77 -16.21 9.69 -1.31
C GLN A 77 -16.53 9.56 -2.82
N GLY A 78 -17.59 8.83 -3.20
CA GLY A 78 -17.99 8.59 -4.58
C GLY A 78 -17.38 7.33 -5.23
N GLN A 79 -16.54 6.58 -4.51
CA GLN A 79 -16.01 5.29 -4.97
C GLN A 79 -16.74 4.11 -4.31
N ARG A 80 -17.02 3.08 -5.09
CA ARG A 80 -17.67 1.86 -4.60
C ARG A 80 -16.63 0.87 -4.07
N HIS A 81 -16.78 0.46 -2.82
CA HIS A 81 -15.96 -0.54 -2.15
C HIS A 81 -16.86 -1.67 -1.65
N VAL A 82 -16.37 -2.91 -1.71
CA VAL A 82 -17.01 -4.07 -1.08
C VAL A 82 -16.26 -4.38 0.20
N LEU A 83 -16.98 -4.41 1.32
CA LEU A 83 -16.46 -4.80 2.63
C LEU A 83 -16.94 -6.22 2.95
N GLN A 84 -16.13 -7.01 3.65
CA GLN A 84 -16.51 -8.33 4.18
C GLN A 84 -16.43 -8.34 5.71
N VAL A 85 -17.33 -9.08 6.37
CA VAL A 85 -17.33 -9.19 7.83
C VAL A 85 -15.99 -9.75 8.32
N GLY A 86 -15.33 -9.01 9.21
CA GLY A 86 -14.04 -9.41 9.79
C GLY A 86 -12.81 -9.24 8.89
N ALA A 87 -12.97 -8.71 7.66
CA ALA A 87 -11.84 -8.30 6.84
C ALA A 87 -11.13 -7.07 7.42
N ALA A 88 -9.87 -6.86 7.01
CA ALA A 88 -9.12 -5.67 7.40
C ALA A 88 -9.83 -4.37 6.93
N PRO A 89 -9.79 -3.27 7.71
CA PRO A 89 -10.49 -2.05 7.35
C PRO A 89 -9.97 -1.42 6.05
N VAL A 90 -10.89 -0.99 5.17
CA VAL A 90 -10.57 -0.30 3.92
C VAL A 90 -10.34 1.18 4.20
N SER A 91 -9.11 1.65 4.04
CA SER A 91 -8.76 3.07 4.09
C SER A 91 -8.98 3.71 2.72
N VAL A 92 -9.92 4.67 2.61
CA VAL A 92 -10.24 5.29 1.33
C VAL A 92 -9.39 6.54 1.09
N GLY A 93 -8.16 6.28 0.66
CA GLY A 93 -7.33 7.23 -0.06
C GLY A 93 -7.32 6.88 -1.55
N ASN A 94 -7.40 7.92 -2.40
CA ASN A 94 -7.44 7.89 -3.86
C ASN A 94 -7.02 6.57 -4.55
N GLY A 95 -7.93 6.01 -5.36
CA GLY A 95 -7.68 4.78 -6.12
C GLY A 95 -6.38 4.80 -6.94
N ARG A 96 -5.56 3.75 -6.74
CA ARG A 96 -4.07 3.74 -6.80
C ARG A 96 -3.43 4.31 -5.54
N SER A 97 -3.18 3.43 -4.56
CA SER A 97 -2.21 3.72 -3.51
C SER A 97 -0.81 3.85 -4.12
N ASP A 98 -0.35 5.10 -4.26
CA ASP A 98 0.96 5.51 -4.81
C ASP A 98 2.13 5.21 -3.84
N GLY A 99 2.06 4.10 -3.10
CA GLY A 99 3.07 3.68 -2.15
C GLY A 99 3.09 4.44 -0.83
N GLY A 100 2.13 5.33 -0.59
CA GLY A 100 2.01 6.13 0.63
C GLY A 100 1.69 5.35 1.92
N GLY A 101 1.39 4.05 1.83
CA GLY A 101 1.23 3.20 3.00
C GLY A 101 2.52 3.17 3.83
N GLN A 102 2.40 3.36 5.14
CA GLN A 102 3.54 3.35 6.07
C GLN A 102 3.68 2.02 6.83
N ARG A 103 2.66 1.14 6.79
CA ARG A 103 2.63 -0.08 7.59
C ARG A 103 2.03 -1.25 6.79
N ILE A 104 2.67 -2.40 6.91
CA ILE A 104 2.16 -3.71 6.49
C ILE A 104 1.92 -4.52 7.76
N VAL A 105 0.79 -5.21 7.85
CA VAL A 105 0.53 -6.20 8.91
C VAL A 105 0.18 -7.52 8.24
N LEU A 106 0.95 -8.56 8.54
CA LEU A 106 0.81 -9.89 7.97
C LEU A 106 0.50 -10.91 9.06
N THR A 107 -0.43 -11.81 8.81
CA THR A 107 -0.64 -13.01 9.62
C THR A 107 0.10 -14.19 8.99
N ALA A 108 0.63 -15.09 9.80
CA ALA A 108 1.24 -16.32 9.35
C ALA A 108 0.19 -17.32 8.80
N ASP A 109 0.62 -18.20 7.91
CA ASP A 109 -0.13 -19.41 7.55
C ASP A 109 -0.07 -20.46 8.68
N PRO A 110 -0.81 -21.59 8.58
CA PRO A 110 -0.74 -22.67 9.58
C PRO A 110 0.63 -23.36 9.71
N SER A 111 1.61 -23.02 8.87
CA SER A 111 2.99 -23.51 8.94
C SER A 111 3.95 -22.47 9.56
N GLY A 112 3.46 -21.28 9.95
CA GLY A 112 4.25 -20.19 10.50
C GLY A 112 4.88 -19.24 9.47
N HIS A 113 4.56 -19.39 8.18
CA HIS A 113 5.11 -18.56 7.09
C HIS A 113 4.26 -17.33 6.80
N PHE A 114 4.90 -16.20 6.53
CA PHE A 114 4.23 -15.00 6.03
C PHE A 114 4.21 -15.02 4.49
N LEU A 115 3.03 -15.24 3.90
CA LEU A 115 2.82 -15.43 2.46
C LEU A 115 1.99 -14.29 1.82
N PRO A 116 2.45 -13.02 1.83
CA PRO A 116 1.65 -11.91 1.32
C PRO A 116 1.46 -11.96 -0.20
N ASP A 117 0.25 -11.57 -0.63
CA ASP A 117 0.01 -11.19 -2.01
C ASP A 117 0.60 -9.79 -2.27
N GLY A 118 1.13 -9.59 -3.47
CA GLY A 118 1.74 -8.31 -3.84
C GLY A 118 1.99 -8.21 -5.34
N GLN A 119 2.79 -7.23 -5.75
CA GLN A 119 3.06 -6.96 -7.15
C GLN A 119 4.54 -6.64 -7.40
N ILE A 120 5.08 -7.10 -8.52
CA ILE A 120 6.36 -6.64 -9.08
C ILE A 120 6.07 -5.92 -10.40
N ASN A 121 6.54 -4.68 -10.53
CA ASN A 121 6.31 -3.83 -11.70
C ASN A 121 4.82 -3.79 -12.16
N GLY A 122 3.89 -3.80 -11.20
CA GLY A 122 2.44 -3.83 -11.44
C GLY A 122 1.85 -5.18 -11.88
N LYS A 123 2.59 -6.29 -11.76
CA LYS A 123 2.12 -7.65 -12.02
C LYS A 123 2.00 -8.45 -10.72
N SER A 124 0.86 -9.08 -10.46
CA SER A 124 0.59 -9.82 -9.23
C SER A 124 1.49 -11.05 -9.08
N VAL A 125 2.04 -11.24 -7.87
CA VAL A 125 2.89 -12.36 -7.46
C VAL A 125 2.53 -12.81 -6.04
N LYS A 126 2.88 -14.05 -5.67
CA LYS A 126 2.81 -14.54 -4.29
C LYS A 126 4.21 -14.50 -3.68
N PHE A 127 4.36 -13.76 -2.58
CA PHE A 127 5.61 -13.67 -1.85
C PHE A 127 5.67 -14.70 -0.71
N LEU A 128 6.89 -15.02 -0.30
CA LEU A 128 7.25 -15.58 1.00
C LEU A 128 8.24 -14.59 1.66
N VAL A 129 7.97 -14.15 2.89
CA VAL A 129 8.92 -13.31 3.64
C VAL A 129 10.13 -14.15 4.05
N ASP A 130 11.33 -13.72 3.63
CA ASP A 130 12.59 -14.42 3.92
C ASP A 130 13.63 -13.39 4.41
N THR A 131 13.93 -13.41 5.70
CA THR A 131 14.94 -12.55 6.32
C THR A 131 16.38 -13.03 6.10
N GLY A 132 16.58 -14.26 5.61
CA GLY A 132 17.88 -14.77 5.21
C GLY A 132 18.27 -14.35 3.78
N ALA A 133 17.29 -14.10 2.91
CA ALA A 133 17.54 -13.65 1.54
C ALA A 133 18.09 -12.20 1.48
N THR A 134 19.29 -12.02 0.95
CA THR A 134 19.93 -10.69 0.78
C THR A 134 19.11 -9.75 -0.13
N THR A 135 18.48 -10.30 -1.16
CA THR A 135 17.64 -9.56 -2.12
C THR A 135 16.30 -10.26 -2.29
N VAL A 136 15.33 -9.57 -2.89
CA VAL A 136 14.18 -10.25 -3.53
C VAL A 136 14.71 -11.31 -4.51
N ALA A 137 14.11 -12.50 -4.53
CA ALA A 137 14.55 -13.59 -5.42
C ALA A 137 13.38 -14.36 -6.01
N LEU A 138 13.46 -14.72 -7.30
CA LEU A 138 12.41 -15.43 -8.02
C LEU A 138 12.95 -16.38 -9.09
N GLY A 139 12.20 -17.45 -9.37
CA GLY A 139 12.54 -18.40 -10.42
C GLY A 139 12.31 -17.82 -11.82
N ALA A 140 13.13 -18.23 -12.79
CA ALA A 140 13.05 -17.77 -14.17
C ALA A 140 11.69 -18.02 -14.85
N ALA A 141 10.93 -19.03 -14.40
CA ALA A 141 9.56 -19.26 -14.86
C ALA A 141 8.60 -18.12 -14.43
N GLU A 142 8.68 -17.70 -13.17
CA GLU A 142 7.87 -16.59 -12.64
C GLU A 142 8.27 -15.27 -13.29
N ALA A 143 9.58 -15.01 -13.41
CA ALA A 143 10.09 -13.81 -14.08
C ALA A 143 9.59 -13.68 -15.54
N ARG A 144 9.48 -14.80 -16.28
CA ARG A 144 8.82 -14.83 -17.60
C ARG A 144 7.32 -14.57 -17.51
N ARG A 145 6.59 -15.20 -16.56
CA ARG A 145 5.14 -14.98 -16.37
C ARG A 145 4.80 -13.50 -16.14
N ILE A 146 5.60 -12.79 -15.36
CA ILE A 146 5.44 -11.34 -15.13
C ILE A 146 6.16 -10.44 -16.15
N ASN A 147 6.70 -11.01 -17.23
CA ASN A 147 7.33 -10.29 -18.35
C ASN A 147 8.55 -9.42 -17.96
N LEU A 148 9.36 -9.87 -16.99
CA LEU A 148 10.64 -9.25 -16.68
C LEU A 148 11.69 -9.62 -17.74
N LYS A 149 12.37 -8.60 -18.29
CA LYS A 149 13.53 -8.73 -19.18
C LYS A 149 14.82 -8.99 -18.38
N TYR A 150 14.87 -10.12 -17.68
CA TYR A 150 15.95 -10.41 -16.71
C TYR A 150 17.24 -10.93 -17.34
N ASP A 151 17.14 -11.46 -18.56
CA ASP A 151 18.22 -11.92 -19.43
C ASP A 151 19.20 -10.79 -19.81
N HIS A 152 18.71 -9.56 -19.92
CA HIS A 152 19.53 -8.35 -20.04
C HIS A 152 20.19 -7.89 -18.72
N GLY A 153 19.93 -8.59 -17.60
CA GLY A 153 20.49 -8.30 -16.28
C GLY A 153 21.96 -8.68 -16.11
N ARG A 154 22.58 -8.23 -15.01
CA ARG A 154 23.97 -8.60 -14.69
C ARG A 154 24.02 -10.06 -14.26
N ARG A 155 24.60 -10.92 -15.11
CA ARG A 155 24.90 -12.32 -14.75
C ARG A 155 25.76 -12.38 -13.48
N ILE A 156 25.37 -13.22 -12.53
CA ILE A 156 26.08 -13.49 -11.28
C ILE A 156 26.19 -14.99 -11.05
N GLN A 157 27.23 -15.43 -10.34
CA GLN A 157 27.22 -16.78 -9.77
C GLN A 157 26.49 -16.79 -8.43
N MET A 158 25.73 -17.85 -8.20
CA MET A 158 24.99 -18.14 -6.98
C MET A 158 25.44 -19.49 -6.46
N SER A 159 25.71 -19.61 -5.15
CA SER A 159 25.76 -20.92 -4.51
C SER A 159 24.34 -21.40 -4.24
N THR A 160 24.04 -22.66 -4.56
CA THR A 160 22.74 -23.30 -4.36
C THR A 160 22.93 -24.68 -3.76
N ALA A 161 21.86 -25.33 -3.27
CA ALA A 161 21.93 -26.71 -2.79
C ALA A 161 22.46 -27.71 -3.85
N ASN A 162 22.32 -27.38 -5.15
CA ASN A 162 22.82 -28.18 -6.28
C ASN A 162 24.20 -27.68 -6.78
N GLY A 163 24.96 -26.94 -5.96
CA GLY A 163 26.23 -26.33 -6.34
C GLY A 163 26.07 -24.95 -7.00
N LEU A 164 27.11 -24.52 -7.74
CA LEU A 164 27.15 -23.21 -8.38
C LEU A 164 26.17 -23.12 -9.57
N SER A 165 25.42 -22.02 -9.64
CA SER A 165 24.51 -21.71 -10.74
C SER A 165 24.67 -20.27 -11.22
N THR A 166 24.24 -19.97 -12.46
CA THR A 166 24.24 -18.61 -13.00
C THR A 166 22.86 -17.97 -12.86
N GLY A 167 22.74 -16.98 -11.98
CA GLY A 167 21.57 -16.13 -11.87
C GLY A 167 21.74 -14.79 -12.59
N TYR A 168 20.69 -13.99 -12.60
CA TYR A 168 20.68 -12.62 -13.15
C TYR A 168 20.26 -11.63 -12.07
N LEU A 169 21.16 -10.70 -11.73
CA LEU A 169 20.86 -9.56 -10.87
C LEU A 169 20.21 -8.45 -11.70
N ILE A 170 19.04 -7.99 -11.25
CA ILE A 170 18.21 -6.98 -11.91
C ILE A 170 17.72 -5.93 -10.90
N ARG A 171 17.29 -4.78 -11.43
CA ARG A 171 16.55 -3.77 -10.67
C ARG A 171 15.05 -3.93 -10.97
N LEU A 172 14.24 -4.11 -9.94
CA LEU A 172 12.78 -4.00 -10.04
C LEU A 172 12.41 -2.52 -9.89
N ALA A 173 11.56 -2.02 -10.79
CA ALA A 173 11.11 -0.63 -10.78
C ALA A 173 10.17 -0.38 -9.59
N SER A 174 9.31 -1.35 -9.27
CA SER A 174 8.48 -1.32 -8.06
C SER A 174 8.18 -2.72 -7.50
N VAL A 175 8.16 -2.81 -6.17
CA VAL A 175 7.66 -3.94 -5.40
C VAL A 175 6.57 -3.42 -4.46
N ARG A 176 5.34 -3.91 -4.61
CA ARG A 176 4.18 -3.55 -3.76
C ARG A 176 3.80 -4.71 -2.86
N VAL A 177 3.59 -4.45 -1.58
CA VAL A 177 3.03 -5.38 -0.59
C VAL A 177 2.02 -4.60 0.26
N GLY A 178 0.75 -5.01 0.23
CA GLY A 178 -0.34 -4.14 0.69
C GLY A 178 -0.32 -2.79 -0.03
N ASP A 179 -0.52 -1.70 0.70
CA ASP A 179 -0.47 -0.32 0.18
C ASP A 179 0.94 0.31 0.14
N VAL A 180 1.98 -0.42 0.56
CA VAL A 180 3.36 0.07 0.54
C VAL A 180 4.03 -0.32 -0.77
N VAL A 181 4.71 0.64 -1.41
CA VAL A 181 5.55 0.41 -2.59
C VAL A 181 6.99 0.78 -2.28
N ALA A 182 7.91 -0.15 -2.52
CA ALA A 182 9.33 0.14 -2.59
C ALA A 182 9.75 0.25 -4.07
N TYR A 183 10.34 1.39 -4.43
CA TYR A 183 10.94 1.63 -5.73
C TYR A 183 12.41 1.25 -5.73
N ASP A 184 12.98 0.96 -6.90
CA ASP A 184 14.38 0.58 -7.08
C ASP A 184 14.83 -0.55 -6.12
N VAL A 185 14.23 -1.73 -6.28
CA VAL A 185 14.54 -2.90 -5.46
C VAL A 185 15.44 -3.85 -6.24
N ASP A 186 16.67 -4.07 -5.77
CA ASP A 186 17.56 -5.09 -6.36
C ASP A 186 16.97 -6.49 -6.14
N ALA A 187 16.96 -7.32 -7.18
CA ALA A 187 16.44 -8.68 -7.14
C ALA A 187 17.28 -9.64 -7.99
N VAL A 188 17.21 -10.94 -7.67
CA VAL A 188 17.92 -12.00 -8.40
C VAL A 188 16.95 -12.99 -9.02
N VAL A 189 17.07 -13.20 -10.34
CA VAL A 189 16.37 -14.28 -11.03
C VAL A 189 17.25 -15.53 -11.04
N SER A 190 16.78 -16.58 -10.37
CA SER A 190 17.40 -17.91 -10.35
C SER A 190 16.95 -18.74 -11.55
N PRO A 191 17.82 -19.55 -12.18
CA PRO A 191 17.41 -20.52 -13.19
C PRO A 191 16.67 -21.72 -12.59
N GLN A 192 16.78 -21.96 -11.28
CA GLN A 192 16.11 -23.06 -10.59
C GLN A 192 14.60 -22.76 -10.39
N PRO A 193 13.74 -23.79 -10.34
CA PRO A 193 12.34 -23.62 -9.92
C PRO A 193 12.26 -23.06 -8.50
N MET A 194 11.34 -22.12 -8.29
CA MET A 194 11.02 -21.56 -6.97
C MET A 194 9.49 -21.51 -6.83
N PRO A 195 8.90 -22.02 -5.73
CA PRO A 195 7.43 -22.05 -5.57
C PRO A 195 6.83 -20.68 -5.24
N PHE A 196 7.62 -19.78 -4.67
CA PHE A 196 7.24 -18.43 -4.28
C PHE A 196 8.32 -17.43 -4.68
N VAL A 197 7.98 -16.14 -4.72
CA VAL A 197 8.98 -15.07 -4.74
C VAL A 197 9.46 -14.81 -3.31
N LEU A 198 10.76 -14.90 -3.05
CA LEU A 198 11.32 -14.55 -1.75
C LEU A 198 11.38 -13.03 -1.62
N LEU A 199 10.74 -12.48 -0.58
CA LEU A 199 10.75 -11.06 -0.26
C LEU A 199 11.90 -10.76 0.71
N GLY A 200 13.11 -10.62 0.15
CA GLY A 200 14.34 -10.45 0.91
C GLY A 200 14.71 -9.02 1.31
N ASN A 201 15.90 -8.88 1.89
CA ASN A 201 16.35 -7.69 2.62
C ASN A 201 16.54 -6.42 1.77
N SER A 202 16.67 -6.51 0.44
CA SER A 202 16.61 -5.34 -0.46
C SER A 202 15.24 -4.62 -0.45
N PHE A 203 14.19 -5.33 0.00
CA PHE A 203 12.90 -4.77 0.39
C PHE A 203 12.83 -4.57 1.92
N LEU A 204 13.06 -5.63 2.72
CA LEU A 204 12.75 -5.62 4.16
C LEU A 204 13.54 -4.58 4.98
N ASN A 205 14.80 -4.26 4.62
CA ASN A 205 15.61 -3.30 5.38
C ASN A 205 15.06 -1.85 5.38
N ARG A 206 14.09 -1.55 4.50
CA ARG A 206 13.37 -0.27 4.45
C ARG A 206 12.34 -0.12 5.58
N PHE A 207 12.11 -1.18 6.35
CA PHE A 207 11.11 -1.27 7.40
C PHE A 207 11.75 -1.56 8.76
N GLN A 208 11.17 -1.03 9.82
CA GLN A 208 11.28 -1.59 11.16
C GLN A 208 10.37 -2.83 11.21
N MET A 209 10.95 -3.95 11.64
CA MET A 209 10.24 -5.22 11.77
C MET A 209 9.85 -5.45 13.23
N GLN A 210 8.64 -5.96 13.46
CA GLN A 210 8.17 -6.45 14.77
C GLN A 210 7.36 -7.74 14.55
N LYS A 211 7.76 -8.85 15.18
CA LYS A 211 7.00 -10.12 15.14
C LYS A 211 6.42 -10.41 16.52
N ASN A 212 5.10 -10.46 16.62
CA ASN A 212 4.35 -10.76 17.83
C ASN A 212 3.48 -12.00 17.55
N ASN A 213 3.86 -13.15 18.12
CA ASN A 213 3.26 -14.46 17.83
C ASN A 213 3.16 -14.70 16.31
N ASP A 214 1.95 -14.91 15.80
CA ASP A 214 1.65 -15.19 14.39
C ASP A 214 1.48 -13.92 13.54
N GLN A 215 1.77 -12.74 14.08
CA GLN A 215 1.68 -11.46 13.37
C GLN A 215 3.07 -10.86 13.12
N LEU A 216 3.30 -10.39 11.90
CA LEU A 216 4.46 -9.60 11.49
C LEU A 216 4.00 -8.19 11.09
N THR A 217 4.42 -7.17 11.83
CA THR A 217 4.32 -5.77 11.42
C THR A 217 5.63 -5.35 10.74
N LEU A 218 5.51 -4.71 9.57
CA LEU A 218 6.58 -3.98 8.89
C LEU A 218 6.18 -2.50 8.82
N GLU A 219 6.96 -1.62 9.44
CA GLU A 219 6.67 -0.18 9.51
C GLU A 219 7.79 0.60 8.81
N LYS A 220 7.45 1.42 7.82
CA LYS A 220 8.40 2.09 6.92
C LYS A 220 9.24 3.10 7.71
N ARG A 221 10.57 3.03 7.55
CA ARG A 221 11.51 3.83 8.36
C ARG A 221 11.67 5.27 7.85
N PHE A 222 11.55 5.45 6.54
CA PHE A 222 11.69 6.70 5.77
C PHE A 222 10.83 6.58 4.51
#